data_AF-A0A8T4W8D5-F1
#
_entry.id   AF-A0A8T4W8D5-F1
#
_cell.length_a   1.000
_cell.length_b   1.000
_cell.length_c   1.000
_cell.angle_alpha   90.00
_cell.angle_beta   90.00
_cell.angle_gamma   90.00
#
_symmetry.space_group_name_H-M   'P 1'
#
loop_
_entity.id
_entity.type
_entity.pdbx_description
1 polymer ?
#
loop_
_entity_poly.entity_id
_entity_poly.type
_entity_poly.pdbx_seq_one_letter_code
_entity_poly.pdbx_strand_id
1 'polypeptide(L)'
;MSVFEVSYRLTMSEKDINKLELHAETKLPHEAVALLFGREDGKKIHVESIRLVENVSSVPKTEFSVDPEQEYELLLGAEKRDERLVGIYHSHSAPPYPSDKDVDNMRLNKVVWLIASKCSGTWKLNAFLLIDDQPEEIPFEII
;
A
#
# COMPACT_ATOMS: atom_id res chain seq x y z
N MET A 1 -13.00 31.28 -11.93
CA MET A 1 -13.63 30.01 -11.51
C MET A 1 -12.53 29.15 -10.92
N SER A 2 -12.53 28.98 -9.60
CA SER A 2 -11.56 28.12 -8.91
C SER A 2 -11.83 26.69 -9.36
N VAL A 3 -10.94 26.14 -10.18
CA VAL A 3 -10.93 24.71 -10.45
C VAL A 3 -10.47 24.10 -9.14
N PHE A 4 -11.39 23.52 -8.36
CA PHE A 4 -11.00 22.72 -7.21
C PHE A 4 -10.09 21.62 -7.75
N GLU A 5 -8.80 21.78 -7.46
CA GLU A 5 -7.78 20.82 -7.79
C GLU A 5 -8.10 19.57 -6.97
N VAL A 6 -8.79 18.61 -7.58
CA VAL A 6 -9.07 17.33 -6.93
C VAL A 6 -7.69 16.77 -6.56
N SER A 7 -7.43 16.51 -5.28
CA SER A 7 -6.23 15.78 -4.85
C SER A 7 -6.47 14.29 -5.08
N TYR A 8 -5.40 13.51 -5.22
CA TYR A 8 -5.53 12.05 -5.18
C TYR A 8 -6.20 11.59 -3.89
N ARG A 9 -6.91 10.46 -3.93
CA ARG A 9 -7.55 9.85 -2.75
C ARG A 9 -7.63 8.34 -2.91
N LEU A 10 -7.31 7.62 -1.83
CA LEU A 10 -7.50 6.18 -1.72
C LEU A 10 -8.78 5.87 -0.93
N THR A 11 -9.58 4.91 -1.40
CA THR A 11 -10.70 4.33 -0.63
C THR A 11 -10.56 2.81 -0.50
N MET A 12 -10.90 2.27 0.66
CA MET A 12 -10.83 0.83 0.97
C MET A 12 -11.92 0.42 1.96
N SER A 13 -12.40 -0.81 1.86
CA SER A 13 -13.38 -1.34 2.81
C SER A 13 -12.80 -1.52 4.22
N GLU A 14 -13.62 -1.30 5.25
CA GLU A 14 -13.23 -1.59 6.65
C GLU A 14 -12.79 -3.05 6.84
N LYS A 15 -13.44 -3.97 6.12
CA LYS A 15 -13.10 -5.40 6.12
C LYS A 15 -11.66 -5.65 5.67
N ASP A 16 -11.19 -4.98 4.63
CA ASP A 16 -9.84 -5.19 4.11
C ASP A 16 -8.78 -4.52 4.99
N ILE A 17 -9.09 -3.37 5.60
CA ILE A 17 -8.24 -2.74 6.61
C ILE A 17 -8.01 -3.69 7.79
N ASN A 18 -9.08 -4.27 8.33
CA ASN A 18 -8.99 -5.23 9.43
C ASN A 18 -8.13 -6.46 9.07
N LYS A 19 -8.18 -6.93 7.82
CA LYS A 19 -7.30 -8.02 7.35
C LYS A 19 -5.83 -7.58 7.28
N LEU A 20 -5.55 -6.38 6.80
CA LEU A 20 -4.20 -5.83 6.72
C LEU A 20 -3.59 -5.65 8.11
N GLU A 21 -4.35 -5.09 9.06
CA GLU A 21 -3.93 -4.92 10.45
C GLU A 21 -3.68 -6.25 11.15
N LEU A 22 -4.58 -7.23 10.96
CA LEU A 22 -4.38 -8.58 11.49
C LEU A 22 -3.13 -9.22 10.88
N HIS A 23 -2.93 -9.07 9.57
CA HIS A 23 -1.73 -9.58 8.90
C HIS A 23 -0.46 -8.96 9.50
N ALA A 24 -0.42 -7.64 9.66
CA ALA A 24 0.68 -6.93 10.30
C ALA A 24 0.93 -7.42 11.73
N GLU A 25 -0.11 -7.63 12.54
CA GLU A 25 0.03 -8.20 13.88
C GLU A 25 0.71 -9.57 13.85
N THR A 26 0.33 -10.45 12.93
CA THR A 26 0.90 -11.80 12.81
C THR A 26 2.32 -11.85 12.26
N LYS A 27 2.79 -10.76 11.63
CA LYS A 27 4.12 -10.68 11.02
C LYS A 27 5.15 -9.98 11.91
N LEU A 28 4.73 -9.34 12.99
CA LEU A 28 5.66 -8.72 13.94
C LEU A 28 6.77 -9.71 14.36
N PRO A 29 8.05 -9.28 14.36
CA PRO A 29 8.55 -7.93 14.12
C PRO A 29 8.92 -7.62 12.64
N HIS A 30 8.54 -8.46 11.69
CA HIS A 30 8.80 -8.23 10.27
C HIS A 30 7.73 -7.32 9.65
N GLU A 31 8.10 -6.62 8.58
CA GLU A 31 7.17 -5.88 7.76
C GLU A 31 6.22 -6.84 7.06
N ALA A 32 4.92 -6.74 7.36
CA ALA A 32 3.86 -7.35 6.57
C ALA A 32 3.74 -6.64 5.23
N VAL A 33 3.36 -7.37 4.19
CA VAL A 33 3.26 -6.85 2.81
C VAL A 33 1.98 -7.33 2.16
N ALA A 34 1.32 -6.46 1.41
CA ALA A 34 0.21 -6.85 0.56
C ALA A 34 0.16 -6.04 -0.73
N LEU A 35 -0.29 -6.69 -1.80
CA LEU A 35 -0.61 -6.02 -3.07
C LEU A 35 -2.10 -5.64 -3.06
N LEU A 36 -2.38 -4.38 -3.40
CA LEU A 36 -3.72 -3.81 -3.42
C LEU A 36 -4.19 -3.67 -4.86
N PHE A 37 -5.29 -4.32 -5.19
CA PHE A 37 -5.87 -4.37 -6.52
C PHE A 37 -7.22 -3.66 -6.57
N GLY A 38 -7.48 -2.99 -7.69
CA GLY A 38 -8.76 -2.30 -7.89
C GLY A 38 -8.73 -1.40 -9.11
N ARG A 39 -9.35 -0.23 -8.99
CA ARG A 39 -9.59 0.68 -10.11
C ARG A 39 -9.18 2.10 -9.75
N GLU A 40 -8.88 2.89 -10.76
CA GLU A 40 -8.75 4.35 -10.58
C GLU A 40 -9.58 5.06 -11.64
N ASP A 41 -10.31 6.08 -11.20
CA ASP A 41 -11.09 7.01 -12.00
C ASP A 41 -10.54 8.42 -11.77
N GLY A 42 -9.68 8.87 -12.68
CA GLY A 42 -8.91 10.10 -12.54
C GLY A 42 -8.02 10.07 -11.31
N LYS A 43 -8.39 10.84 -10.27
CA LYS A 43 -7.65 10.97 -9.01
C LYS A 43 -8.27 10.17 -7.85
N LYS A 44 -9.33 9.39 -8.13
CA LYS A 44 -9.96 8.51 -7.14
C LYS A 44 -9.44 7.09 -7.34
N ILE A 45 -8.86 6.51 -6.31
CA ILE A 45 -8.27 5.19 -6.32
C ILE A 45 -9.07 4.32 -5.36
N HIS A 46 -9.69 3.26 -5.88
CA HIS A 46 -10.54 2.38 -5.11
C HIS A 46 -9.92 0.98 -5.06
N VAL A 47 -9.68 0.48 -3.85
CA VAL A 47 -9.22 -0.89 -3.63
C VAL A 47 -10.42 -1.83 -3.59
N GLU A 48 -10.42 -2.80 -4.51
CA GLU A 48 -11.47 -3.82 -4.64
C GLU A 48 -11.05 -5.16 -4.05
N SER A 49 -9.74 -5.46 -4.05
CA SER A 49 -9.22 -6.68 -3.43
C SER A 49 -7.79 -6.53 -2.93
N ILE A 50 -7.43 -7.30 -1.89
CA ILE A 50 -6.07 -7.34 -1.32
C ILE A 50 -5.46 -8.73 -1.47
N ARG A 51 -4.14 -8.81 -1.62
CA ARG A 51 -3.36 -10.05 -1.63
C ARG A 51 -2.20 -9.95 -0.66
N LEU A 52 -2.33 -10.65 0.46
CA LEU A 52 -1.25 -10.77 1.45
C LEU A 52 -0.13 -11.62 0.85
N VAL A 53 1.11 -11.19 0.99
CA VAL A 53 2.29 -11.87 0.45
C VAL A 53 3.36 -12.04 1.53
N GLU A 54 4.26 -12.98 1.33
CA GLU A 54 5.39 -13.16 2.24
C GLU A 54 6.50 -12.15 1.91
N ASN A 55 7.08 -11.55 2.95
CA ASN A 55 8.28 -10.73 2.80
C ASN A 55 9.50 -11.64 2.68
N VAL A 56 10.08 -11.71 1.48
CA VAL A 56 11.26 -12.54 1.17
C VAL A 56 12.59 -11.79 1.30
N SER A 57 12.59 -10.57 1.86
CA SER A 57 13.83 -9.83 2.11
C SER A 57 14.75 -10.56 3.09
N SER A 58 16.05 -10.38 2.90
CA SER A 58 17.09 -10.82 3.85
C SER A 58 17.10 -10.04 5.18
N VAL A 59 16.50 -8.84 5.22
CA VAL A 59 16.38 -7.97 6.40
C VAL A 59 14.92 -7.50 6.60
N PRO A 60 13.97 -8.44 6.80
CA PRO A 60 12.54 -8.20 6.71
C PRO A 60 11.93 -7.32 7.83
N LYS A 61 12.75 -6.81 8.75
CA LYS A 61 12.33 -5.92 9.84
C LYS A 61 12.24 -4.45 9.44
N THR A 62 12.92 -4.08 8.35
CA THR A 62 13.13 -2.69 7.94
C THR A 62 13.03 -2.47 6.43
N GLU A 63 12.75 -3.53 5.68
CA GLU A 63 12.46 -3.47 4.26
C GLU A 63 11.64 -4.70 3.87
N PHE A 64 11.10 -4.67 2.66
CA PHE A 64 10.46 -5.82 2.07
C PHE A 64 10.89 -6.12 0.65
N SER A 65 10.65 -7.36 0.25
CA SER A 65 10.69 -7.82 -1.13
C SER A 65 9.59 -8.85 -1.33
N VAL A 66 8.94 -8.82 -2.49
CA VAL A 66 7.95 -9.81 -2.89
C VAL A 66 8.62 -10.80 -3.82
N ASP A 67 8.26 -12.09 -3.71
CA ASP A 67 8.74 -13.09 -4.65
C ASP A 67 8.26 -12.75 -6.09
N PRO A 68 9.15 -12.62 -7.08
CA PRO A 68 8.78 -12.16 -8.42
C PRO A 68 7.81 -13.10 -9.16
N GLU A 69 7.88 -14.41 -8.90
CA GLU A 69 6.97 -15.39 -9.52
C GLU A 69 5.57 -15.22 -8.93
N GLN A 70 5.46 -15.13 -7.61
CA GLN A 70 4.21 -14.84 -6.93
C GLN A 70 3.62 -13.49 -7.36
N GLU A 71 4.43 -12.43 -7.44
CA GLU A 71 3.97 -11.11 -7.89
C GLU A 71 3.38 -11.17 -9.30
N TYR A 72 4.07 -11.83 -10.23
CA TYR A 72 3.62 -11.99 -11.60
C TYR A 72 2.29 -12.76 -11.69
N GLU A 73 2.14 -13.85 -10.95
CA GLU A 73 0.89 -14.62 -10.90
C GLU A 73 -0.29 -13.79 -10.37
N LEU A 74 -0.05 -12.97 -9.33
CA LEU A 74 -1.07 -12.10 -8.75
C LEU A 74 -1.50 -11.00 -9.73
N LEU A 75 -0.55 -10.40 -10.46
CA LEU A 75 -0.83 -9.42 -11.51
C LEU A 75 -1.69 -10.03 -12.64
N LEU A 76 -1.30 -11.19 -13.17
CA LEU A 76 -2.10 -11.90 -14.18
C LEU A 76 -3.49 -12.26 -13.67
N GLY A 77 -3.58 -12.64 -12.40
CA GLY A 77 -4.86 -12.92 -11.75
C GLY A 77 -5.76 -11.69 -11.68
N ALA A 78 -5.19 -10.52 -11.38
CA ALA A 78 -5.91 -9.24 -11.31
C ALA A 78 -6.44 -8.80 -12.67
N GLU A 79 -5.63 -8.93 -13.73
CA GLU A 79 -6.07 -8.63 -15.10
C GLU A 79 -7.30 -9.44 -15.51
N LYS A 80 -7.37 -10.72 -15.14
CA LYS A 80 -8.54 -11.59 -15.40
C LYS A 80 -9.82 -11.12 -14.67
N ARG A 81 -9.68 -10.30 -13.63
CA ARG A 81 -10.78 -9.69 -12.87
C ARG A 81 -11.05 -8.23 -13.28
N ASP A 82 -10.38 -7.73 -14.31
CA ASP A 82 -10.44 -6.32 -14.71
C ASP A 82 -10.02 -5.36 -13.57
N GLU A 83 -9.11 -5.85 -12.71
CA GLU A 83 -8.45 -5.09 -11.66
C GLU A 83 -7.00 -4.77 -12.10
N ARG A 84 -6.44 -3.69 -11.56
CA ARG A 84 -5.01 -3.36 -11.68
C ARG A 84 -4.37 -3.18 -10.32
N LEU A 85 -3.05 -3.30 -10.25
CA LEU A 85 -2.30 -2.92 -9.05
C LEU A 85 -2.47 -1.41 -8.85
N VAL A 86 -3.14 -1.03 -7.76
CA VAL A 86 -3.41 0.37 -7.41
C VAL A 86 -2.65 0.81 -6.15
N GLY A 87 -2.10 -0.15 -5.42
CA GLY A 87 -1.22 0.16 -4.31
C GLY A 87 -0.44 -1.02 -3.77
N ILE A 88 0.54 -0.68 -2.95
CA ILE A 88 1.35 -1.61 -2.15
C ILE A 88 1.13 -1.22 -0.70
N TYR A 89 0.83 -2.21 0.14
CA TYR A 89 0.76 -2.04 1.58
C TYR A 89 2.00 -2.64 2.23
N HIS A 90 2.54 -1.94 3.23
CA HIS A 90 3.49 -2.55 4.16
C HIS A 90 3.39 -1.94 5.57
N SER A 91 3.88 -2.69 6.57
CA SER A 91 3.89 -2.24 7.97
C SER A 91 5.28 -1.86 8.44
N HIS A 92 5.41 -0.75 9.15
CA HIS A 92 6.64 -0.30 9.81
C HIS A 92 6.63 -0.58 11.32
N SER A 93 7.83 -0.79 11.87
CA SER A 93 8.10 -0.63 13.32
C SER A 93 8.29 0.84 13.72
N ALA A 94 8.51 1.73 12.74
CA ALA A 94 8.63 3.18 12.87
C ALA A 94 7.30 3.88 12.47
N PRO A 95 7.15 5.21 12.61
CA PRO A 95 5.98 5.92 12.12
C PRO A 95 5.65 5.61 10.64
N PRO A 96 4.38 5.72 10.23
CA PRO A 96 3.91 5.31 8.91
C PRO A 96 4.24 6.38 7.86
N TYR A 97 5.53 6.56 7.58
CA TYR A 97 6.04 7.48 6.57
C TYR A 97 7.09 6.74 5.72
N PRO A 98 7.13 6.95 4.39
CA PRO A 98 8.07 6.25 3.53
C PRO A 98 9.53 6.48 3.96
N SER A 99 10.30 5.41 4.02
CA SER A 99 11.76 5.50 4.14
C SER A 99 12.40 5.92 2.81
N ASP A 100 13.68 6.28 2.82
CA ASP A 100 14.42 6.57 1.58
C ASP A 100 14.37 5.38 0.60
N LYS A 101 14.43 4.15 1.14
CA LYS A 101 14.33 2.92 0.36
C LYS A 101 12.93 2.73 -0.24
N ASP A 102 11.88 3.10 0.49
CA ASP A 102 10.51 3.11 -0.03
C ASP A 102 10.40 4.11 -1.18
N VAL A 103 10.93 5.32 -1.02
CA VAL A 103 10.91 6.35 -2.09
C VAL A 103 11.61 5.85 -3.36
N ASP A 104 12.74 5.16 -3.23
CA ASP A 104 13.41 4.52 -4.37
C ASP A 104 12.50 3.48 -5.06
N ASN A 105 11.79 2.67 -4.28
CA ASN A 105 10.86 1.69 -4.80
C ASN A 105 9.58 2.35 -5.39
N MET A 106 9.12 3.48 -4.86
CA MET A 106 8.00 4.25 -5.39
C MET A 106 8.30 4.80 -6.79
N ARG A 107 9.57 5.09 -7.11
CA ARG A 107 9.98 5.51 -8.47
C ARG A 107 9.76 4.41 -9.50
N LEU A 108 9.94 3.16 -9.08
CA LEU A 108 9.71 1.96 -9.89
C LEU A 108 8.23 1.61 -9.93
N ASN A 109 7.53 1.77 -8.80
CA ASN A 109 6.13 1.40 -8.61
C ASN A 109 5.29 2.63 -8.28
N LYS A 110 4.84 3.33 -9.33
CA LYS A 110 4.06 4.57 -9.26
C LYS A 110 2.58 4.32 -8.93
N VAL A 111 2.34 3.59 -7.85
CA VAL A 111 1.03 3.27 -7.27
C VAL A 111 0.94 3.89 -5.87
N VAL A 112 -0.19 3.75 -5.18
CA VAL A 112 -0.31 4.22 -3.79
C VAL A 112 0.51 3.34 -2.85
N TRP A 113 1.23 3.95 -1.92
CA TRP A 113 1.92 3.23 -0.85
C TRP A 113 1.15 3.45 0.46
N LEU A 114 0.47 2.41 0.92
CA LEU A 114 -0.31 2.41 2.16
C LEU A 114 0.55 1.86 3.31
N ILE A 115 1.04 2.74 4.16
CA ILE A 115 1.98 2.37 5.21
C ILE A 115 1.25 2.29 6.54
N ALA A 116 1.34 1.15 7.20
CA ALA A 116 0.82 0.96 8.54
C ALA A 116 1.91 1.04 9.59
N SER A 117 1.57 1.51 10.78
CA SER A 117 2.48 1.53 11.93
C SER A 117 1.71 1.37 13.22
N LYS A 118 2.32 0.68 14.20
CA LYS A 118 1.76 0.50 15.54
C LYS A 118 2.75 0.97 16.61
N CYS A 119 2.94 2.28 16.72
CA CYS A 119 3.78 2.86 17.79
C CYS A 119 3.08 2.88 19.16
N SER A 120 1.74 2.89 19.21
CA SER A 120 0.99 2.99 20.46
C SER A 120 -0.39 2.31 20.39
N GLY A 121 -0.47 1.02 20.71
CA GLY A 121 -1.72 0.28 20.95
C GLY A 121 -2.59 0.01 19.71
N THR A 122 -2.80 0.99 18.84
CA THR A 122 -3.63 0.93 17.63
C THR A 122 -2.78 1.13 16.39
N TRP A 123 -3.20 0.51 15.29
CA TRP A 123 -2.61 0.74 13.98
C TRP A 123 -2.98 2.13 13.46
N LYS A 124 -2.01 2.79 12.85
CA LYS A 124 -2.19 4.02 12.08
C LYS A 124 -1.78 3.74 10.64
N LEU A 125 -2.61 4.14 9.68
CA LEU A 125 -2.36 3.98 8.26
C LEU A 125 -2.30 5.35 7.59
N ASN A 126 -1.26 5.57 6.77
CA ASN A 126 -1.11 6.75 5.94
C ASN A 126 -0.86 6.29 4.49
N ALA A 127 -1.48 6.97 3.51
CA ALA A 127 -1.36 6.65 2.10
C ALA A 127 -0.51 7.70 1.38
N PHE A 128 0.41 7.27 0.52
CA PHE A 128 1.34 8.16 -0.18
C PHE A 128 1.35 7.91 -1.68
N LEU A 129 1.55 8.97 -2.45
CA LEU A 129 1.93 8.90 -3.87
C LEU A 129 3.22 9.67 -4.08
N LEU A 130 4.05 9.22 -5.04
CA LEU A 130 5.23 9.97 -5.45
C LEU A 130 4.82 11.02 -6.49
N ILE A 131 4.87 12.29 -6.12
CA ILE A 131 4.53 13.45 -6.98
C ILE A 131 5.77 14.34 -7.04
N ASP A 132 6.24 14.68 -8.24
CA ASP A 132 7.44 15.49 -8.45
C ASP A 132 8.64 15.02 -7.60
N ASP A 133 8.78 13.70 -7.51
CA ASP A 133 9.86 13.03 -6.79
C ASP A 133 9.82 13.16 -5.26
N GLN A 134 8.68 13.59 -4.72
CA GLN A 134 8.43 13.72 -3.29
C GLN A 134 7.23 12.83 -2.88
N PRO A 135 7.32 12.11 -1.76
CA PRO A 135 6.18 11.37 -1.23
C PRO A 135 5.15 12.35 -0.65
N GLU A 136 4.02 12.48 -1.33
CA GLU A 136 2.89 13.29 -0.90
C GLU A 136 1.84 12.40 -0.22
N GLU A 137 1.45 12.75 1.01
CA GLU A 137 0.37 12.08 1.70
C GLU A 137 -0.96 12.41 1.01
N ILE A 138 -1.74 11.38 0.70
CA ILE A 138 -3.07 11.51 0.09
C ILE A 138 -4.15 11.11 1.08
N PRO A 139 -5.34 11.74 1.03
CA PRO A 139 -6.49 11.30 1.82
C PRO A 139 -6.79 9.81 1.64
N PHE A 140 -6.96 9.12 2.78
CA PHE A 140 -7.38 7.72 2.85
C PHE A 140 -8.74 7.65 3.56
N GLU A 141 -9.74 7.09 2.88
CA GLU A 141 -11.09 6.94 3.43
C GLU A 141 -11.52 5.48 3.51
N ILE A 142 -12.16 5.14 4.62
CA ILE A 142 -12.81 3.86 4.83
C ILE A 142 -14.24 3.95 4.31
N ILE A 143 -14.66 2.97 3.51
CA ILE A 143 -16.01 2.92 2.92
C ILE A 143 -16.75 1.61 3.22
#